data_AF-A0A0A6YY90-F1
#
_entry.id   AF-A0A0A6YY90-F1
#
_cell.length_a   1.000
_cell.length_b   1.000
_cell.length_c   1.000
_cell.angle_alpha   90.00
_cell.angle_beta   90.00
_cell.angle_gamma   90.00
#
_symmetry.space_group_name_H-M   'P 1'
#
loop_
_entity.id
_entity.type
_entity.pdbx_description
1 polymer ?
#
loop_
_entity_poly.entity_id
_entity_poly.type
_entity_poly.pdbx_seq_one_letter_code
_entity_poly.pdbx_strand_id
1 'polypeptide(L)'
;MYHGMNPSNGDGFLEQQLQQQQPQSPQRLLAVILWFQLALCFGPAQLTGGFDDLNVCADPGVPENGFRTPSGGVFFESSVTRFHCQDGFRLKGSTKRLCMKHFNGTLGWVPSDKPVCIQEDCRIPQIEDAEIRNKTYRHGEKLVIDCH
;
A
#
# COMPACT_ATOMS: atom_id res chain seq x y z
N MET A 1 37.78 -24.49 67.06
CA MET A 1 36.92 -23.46 67.68
C MET A 1 37.82 -22.31 68.14
N TYR A 2 37.27 -21.11 68.31
CA TYR A 2 37.93 -19.81 68.57
C TYR A 2 38.31 -19.00 67.30
N HIS A 3 37.34 -18.29 66.75
CA HIS A 3 37.58 -16.99 66.11
C HIS A 3 36.92 -15.91 66.97
N GLY A 4 37.69 -14.85 67.22
CA GLY A 4 37.42 -13.82 68.22
C GLY A 4 36.22 -12.94 67.92
N MET A 5 35.69 -12.39 69.00
CA MET A 5 34.76 -11.26 69.03
C MET A 5 35.55 -9.95 68.93
N ASN A 6 34.98 -8.92 68.29
CA ASN A 6 34.95 -7.58 68.90
C ASN A 6 33.69 -6.80 68.44
N PRO A 7 33.10 -5.93 69.29
CA PRO A 7 31.75 -5.40 69.11
C PRO A 7 31.66 -3.87 68.83
N SER A 8 30.41 -3.42 68.70
CA SER A 8 29.85 -2.12 69.15
C SER A 8 29.62 -1.00 68.14
N ASN A 9 28.34 -0.74 67.85
CA ASN A 9 27.56 0.50 68.13
C ASN A 9 26.32 0.47 67.20
N GLY A 10 25.09 0.25 67.68
CA GLY A 10 24.22 1.20 68.41
C GLY A 10 23.50 2.09 67.38
N ASP A 11 22.21 2.45 67.40
CA ASP A 11 21.00 2.16 68.17
C ASP A 11 19.82 2.78 67.38
N GLY A 12 18.58 2.40 67.70
CA GLY A 12 17.37 3.22 67.47
C GLY A 12 16.70 3.07 66.09
N PHE A 13 15.65 2.26 65.91
CA PHE A 13 14.29 2.38 66.45
C PHE A 13 13.61 3.73 66.12
N LEU A 14 12.75 3.67 65.09
CA LEU A 14 11.45 4.34 64.98
C LEU A 14 11.32 5.79 65.47
N GLU A 15 11.32 6.74 64.54
CA GLU A 15 10.33 7.83 64.57
C GLU A 15 9.76 8.08 63.18
N GLN A 16 8.51 7.64 63.03
CA GLN A 16 7.63 7.94 61.92
C GLN A 16 7.32 9.45 61.88
N GLN A 17 7.28 9.96 60.65
CA GLN A 17 6.27 10.87 60.13
C GLN A 17 5.63 11.87 61.11
N LEU A 18 6.05 13.13 61.05
CA LEU A 18 5.08 14.23 60.98
C LEU A 18 5.70 15.49 60.36
N GLN A 19 5.00 16.02 59.35
CA GLN A 19 4.90 17.44 59.04
C GLN A 19 6.11 18.16 58.39
N GLN A 20 6.09 18.26 57.06
CA GLN A 20 5.72 19.54 56.40
C GLN A 20 5.78 19.45 54.87
N GLN A 21 4.69 19.88 54.25
CA GLN A 21 4.56 20.12 52.82
C GLN A 21 5.46 21.26 52.33
N GLN A 22 5.93 21.09 51.08
CA GLN A 22 6.48 22.06 50.10
C GLN A 22 7.99 22.44 50.23
N PRO A 23 8.74 22.75 49.13
CA PRO A 23 8.38 22.92 47.71
C PRO A 23 9.16 22.01 46.72
N GLN A 24 8.55 21.74 45.55
CA GLN A 24 9.17 21.02 44.43
C GLN A 24 10.48 21.72 44.01
N SER A 25 11.61 21.06 44.22
CA SER A 25 12.92 21.58 43.82
C SER A 25 13.03 21.68 42.29
N PRO A 26 13.65 22.74 41.74
CA PRO A 26 13.73 22.98 40.28
C PRO A 26 14.50 21.88 39.54
N GLN A 27 15.23 21.01 40.26
CA GLN A 27 15.94 19.87 39.70
C GLN A 27 15.03 18.70 39.31
N ARG A 28 13.86 18.53 39.92
CA ARG A 28 12.91 17.48 39.52
C ARG A 28 12.19 17.81 38.22
N LEU A 29 11.89 19.09 37.97
CA LEU A 29 11.34 19.55 36.70
C LEU A 29 12.32 19.31 35.55
N LEU A 30 13.61 19.59 35.73
CA LEU A 30 14.64 19.31 34.72
C LEU A 30 14.80 17.81 34.45
N ALA A 31 14.75 16.97 35.48
CA ALA A 31 14.80 15.52 35.31
C ALA A 31 13.55 14.97 34.59
N VAL A 32 12.37 15.50 34.91
CA VAL A 32 11.10 15.12 34.26
C VAL A 32 11.09 15.61 32.80
N ILE A 33 11.54 16.83 32.52
CA ILE A 33 11.69 17.36 31.16
C ILE A 33 12.72 16.53 30.40
N LEU A 34 13.89 16.22 30.97
CA LEU A 34 14.89 15.35 30.35
C LEU A 34 14.34 13.95 30.08
N TRP A 35 13.54 13.40 31.00
CA TRP A 35 12.82 12.13 30.80
C TRP A 35 11.77 12.22 29.68
N PHE A 36 11.00 13.31 29.61
CA PHE A 36 10.05 13.55 28.52
C PHE A 36 10.77 13.78 27.18
N GLN A 37 11.89 14.50 27.16
CA GLN A 37 12.71 14.73 25.97
C GLN A 37 13.38 13.42 25.50
N LEU A 38 13.89 12.59 26.43
CA LEU A 38 14.39 11.24 26.12
C LEU A 38 13.26 10.33 25.60
N ALA A 39 12.09 10.31 26.25
CA ALA A 39 10.94 9.52 25.80
C ALA A 39 10.34 10.02 24.48
N LEU A 40 10.50 11.30 24.13
CA LEU A 40 10.12 11.86 22.82
C LEU A 40 11.14 11.53 21.73
N CYS A 41 12.44 11.49 22.05
CA CYS A 41 13.49 11.03 21.13
C CYS A 41 13.47 9.51 20.90
N PHE A 42 13.02 8.74 21.90
CA PHE A 42 12.64 7.32 21.79
C PHE A 42 11.13 7.15 21.72
N GLY A 43 10.43 8.10 21.07
CA GLY A 43 9.05 7.87 20.63
C GLY A 43 9.00 6.56 19.84
N PRO A 44 7.85 5.87 19.77
CA PRO A 44 7.80 4.56 19.13
C PRO A 44 8.29 4.74 17.70
N ALA A 45 9.54 4.34 17.44
CA ALA A 45 10.03 4.17 16.10
C ALA A 45 9.06 3.15 15.53
N GLN A 46 8.19 3.67 14.68
CA GLN A 46 7.04 3.02 14.11
C GLN A 46 7.44 1.59 13.75
N LEU A 47 6.91 0.58 14.45
CA LEU A 47 6.97 -0.82 14.01
C LEU A 47 6.07 -1.03 12.76
N THR A 48 6.01 -0.04 11.86
CA THR A 48 5.75 -0.29 10.45
C THR A 48 7.09 -0.75 9.88
N GLY A 49 7.53 -1.95 10.29
CA GLY A 49 8.38 -2.74 9.41
C GLY A 49 7.60 -2.82 8.10
N GLY A 50 8.08 -2.09 7.09
CA GLY A 50 7.47 -2.06 5.78
C GLY A 50 7.22 -3.48 5.34
N PHE A 51 6.02 -3.73 4.84
CA PHE A 51 5.65 -4.97 4.16
C PHE A 51 6.35 -5.04 2.78
N ASP A 52 7.64 -4.68 2.71
CA ASP A 52 8.43 -4.52 1.49
C ASP A 52 9.64 -5.47 1.44
N ASP A 53 9.74 -6.45 2.34
CA ASP A 53 10.74 -7.53 2.20
C ASP A 53 10.18 -8.78 1.47
N LEU A 54 8.99 -8.66 0.88
CA LEU A 54 8.52 -9.67 -0.06
C LEU A 54 8.98 -9.25 -1.46
N ASN A 55 9.92 -10.00 -2.04
CA ASN A 55 10.37 -9.86 -3.43
C ASN A 55 9.21 -10.21 -4.39
N VAL A 56 8.20 -9.35 -4.48
CA VAL A 56 7.00 -9.51 -5.31
C VAL A 56 6.67 -8.22 -6.04
N CYS A 57 6.05 -8.33 -7.22
CA CYS A 57 5.44 -7.18 -7.87
C CYS A 57 4.13 -6.80 -7.16
N ALA A 58 3.88 -5.49 -7.06
CA ALA A 58 2.58 -4.95 -6.66
C ALA A 58 1.46 -5.47 -7.56
N ASP A 59 0.21 -5.46 -7.10
CA ASP A 59 -0.91 -5.87 -7.96
C ASP A 59 -0.99 -4.94 -9.20
N PRO A 60 -0.99 -5.48 -10.44
CA PRO A 60 -0.97 -4.63 -11.63
C PRO A 60 -2.27 -3.86 -11.89
N GLY A 61 -3.34 -4.18 -11.15
CA GLY A 61 -4.71 -3.70 -11.31
C GLY A 61 -5.48 -4.45 -12.40
N VAL A 62 -6.76 -4.12 -12.55
CA VAL A 62 -7.63 -4.59 -13.63
C VAL A 62 -8.11 -3.35 -14.40
N PRO A 63 -8.06 -3.32 -15.75
CA PRO A 63 -8.61 -2.22 -16.51
C PRO A 63 -10.13 -2.14 -16.32
N GLU A 64 -10.66 -0.92 -16.30
CA GLU A 64 -12.10 -0.68 -16.35
C GLU A 64 -12.71 -1.36 -17.59
N ASN A 65 -13.92 -1.93 -17.48
CA ASN A 65 -14.55 -2.71 -18.55
C ASN A 65 -13.69 -3.88 -19.08
N GLY A 66 -12.88 -4.47 -18.21
CA GLY A 66 -12.01 -5.59 -18.55
C GLY A 66 -11.78 -6.55 -17.40
N PHE A 67 -10.91 -7.53 -17.66
CA PHE A 67 -10.53 -8.57 -16.72
C PHE A 67 -9.07 -8.97 -16.94
N ARG A 68 -8.49 -9.66 -15.95
CA ARG A 68 -7.08 -10.07 -15.94
C ARG A 68 -6.95 -11.54 -15.59
N THR A 69 -5.94 -12.19 -16.16
CA THR A 69 -5.52 -13.54 -15.81
C THR A 69 -4.06 -13.56 -15.34
N PRO A 70 -3.74 -14.04 -14.12
CA PRO A 70 -4.68 -14.46 -13.08
C PRO A 70 -5.45 -13.28 -12.47
N SER A 71 -6.62 -13.56 -11.89
CA SER A 71 -7.51 -12.54 -11.29
C SER A 71 -6.92 -11.94 -10.02
N GLY A 72 -6.17 -12.72 -9.25
CA GLY A 72 -5.45 -12.26 -8.06
C GLY A 72 -4.32 -13.23 -7.70
N GLY A 73 -3.62 -12.89 -6.61
CA GLY A 73 -2.51 -13.68 -6.09
C GLY A 73 -1.27 -12.85 -5.83
N VAL A 74 -0.20 -13.53 -5.43
CA VAL A 74 1.12 -12.94 -5.23
C VAL A 74 1.94 -13.12 -6.50
N PHE A 75 2.57 -12.05 -6.98
CA PHE A 75 3.28 -12.03 -8.25
C PHE A 75 4.79 -12.02 -8.01
N PHE A 76 5.43 -13.17 -8.10
CA PHE A 76 6.90 -13.29 -8.03
C PHE A 76 7.57 -12.83 -9.33
N GLU A 77 8.89 -12.69 -9.30
CA GLU A 77 9.69 -12.51 -10.50
C GLU A 77 9.30 -13.54 -11.58
N SER A 78 9.26 -13.11 -12.84
CA SER A 78 8.77 -13.84 -14.02
C SER A 78 7.26 -14.10 -14.10
N SER A 79 6.46 -13.67 -13.13
CA SER A 79 4.99 -13.75 -13.21
C SER A 79 4.47 -12.99 -14.42
N VAL A 80 3.50 -13.58 -15.13
CA VAL A 80 2.86 -12.97 -16.30
C VAL A 80 1.38 -12.72 -16.03
N THR A 81 0.94 -11.48 -16.23
CA THR A 81 -0.48 -11.13 -16.25
C THR A 81 -0.94 -10.82 -17.66
N ARG A 82 -2.08 -11.36 -18.06
CA ARG A 82 -2.75 -11.07 -19.34
C ARG A 82 -4.02 -10.28 -19.09
N PHE A 83 -4.29 -9.31 -19.96
CA PHE A 83 -5.42 -8.40 -19.86
C PHE A 83 -6.37 -8.62 -21.03
N HIS A 84 -7.65 -8.53 -20.73
CA HIS A 84 -8.75 -8.71 -21.67
C HIS A 84 -9.82 -7.66 -21.40
N CYS A 85 -10.61 -7.34 -22.42
CA CYS A 85 -11.73 -6.42 -22.31
C CYS A 85 -13.06 -7.18 -22.44
N GLN A 86 -14.10 -6.59 -21.86
CA GLN A 86 -15.47 -7.04 -22.06
C GLN A 86 -15.91 -6.79 -23.52
N ASP A 87 -17.00 -7.43 -23.93
CA ASP A 87 -17.56 -7.26 -25.26
C ASP A 87 -17.91 -5.78 -25.54
N GLY A 88 -17.59 -5.33 -26.75
CA GLY A 88 -17.76 -3.92 -27.15
C GLY A 88 -16.61 -2.99 -26.76
N PHE A 89 -15.57 -3.49 -26.09
CA PHE A 89 -14.36 -2.75 -25.77
C PHE A 89 -13.13 -3.37 -26.42
N ARG A 90 -12.17 -2.53 -26.79
CA ARG A 90 -10.87 -2.92 -27.33
C ARG A 90 -9.75 -2.58 -26.35
N LEU A 91 -8.81 -3.51 -26.17
CA LEU A 91 -7.64 -3.27 -25.34
C LEU A 91 -6.66 -2.33 -26.04
N LYS A 92 -6.32 -1.21 -25.39
CA LYS A 92 -5.29 -0.27 -25.80
C LYS A 92 -4.11 -0.36 -24.84
N GLY A 93 -2.91 -0.60 -25.39
CA GLY A 93 -1.69 -0.82 -24.62
C GLY A 93 -1.27 -2.29 -24.64
N SER A 94 -0.53 -2.73 -23.62
CA SER A 94 0.02 -4.09 -23.60
C SER A 94 -1.01 -5.15 -23.20
N THR A 95 -1.13 -6.20 -24.00
CA THR A 95 -1.97 -7.38 -23.70
C THR A 95 -1.43 -8.23 -22.56
N LYS A 96 -0.12 -8.11 -22.28
CA LYS A 96 0.56 -8.84 -21.20
C LYS A 96 1.57 -7.96 -20.49
N ARG A 97 1.78 -8.23 -19.20
CA ARG A 97 2.84 -7.59 -18.41
C ARG A 97 3.61 -8.67 -17.66
N LEU A 98 4.92 -8.49 -17.58
CA LEU A 98 5.87 -9.39 -16.95
C LEU A 98 6.44 -8.73 -15.69
N CYS A 99 6.42 -9.45 -14.58
CA CYS A 99 7.10 -9.02 -13.36
C CYS A 99 8.60 -9.28 -13.50
N MET A 100 9.42 -8.24 -13.51
CA MET A 100 10.86 -8.31 -13.70
C MET A 100 11.62 -7.61 -12.59
N LYS A 101 12.83 -8.10 -12.28
CA LYS A 101 13.77 -7.40 -11.40
C LYS A 101 14.50 -6.30 -12.15
N HIS A 102 14.38 -5.10 -11.62
CA HIS A 102 15.13 -3.93 -12.08
C HIS A 102 16.54 -3.92 -11.48
N PHE A 103 17.44 -3.13 -12.08
CA PHE A 103 18.85 -3.04 -11.65
C PHE A 103 19.02 -2.55 -10.20
N ASN A 104 18.06 -1.79 -9.67
CA ASN A 104 18.05 -1.32 -8.28
C ASN A 104 17.63 -2.42 -7.27
N GLY A 105 17.38 -3.65 -7.73
CA GLY A 105 16.94 -4.77 -6.91
C GLY A 105 15.42 -4.89 -6.72
N THR A 106 14.64 -3.87 -7.10
CA THR A 106 13.17 -3.89 -6.95
C THR A 106 12.49 -4.68 -8.07
N LEU A 107 11.34 -5.29 -7.77
CA LEU A 107 10.48 -5.91 -8.80
C LEU A 107 9.46 -4.91 -9.33
N GLY A 108 9.24 -4.94 -10.64
CA GLY A 108 8.29 -4.07 -11.32
C GLY A 108 7.72 -4.70 -12.58
N TRP A 109 6.62 -4.15 -13.05
CA TRP A 109 5.92 -4.64 -14.23
C TRP A 109 6.46 -4.03 -15.51
N VAL A 110 6.75 -4.87 -16.49
CA VAL A 110 7.21 -4.48 -17.82
C VAL A 110 6.21 -4.95 -18.89
N PRO A 111 5.71 -4.06 -19.77
CA PRO A 111 5.92 -2.60 -19.73
C PRO A 111 5.29 -1.94 -18.50
N SER A 112 5.74 -0.74 -18.14
CA SER A 112 5.27 0.04 -16.97
C SER A 112 3.86 0.61 -17.15
N ASP A 113 3.47 0.87 -18.40
CA ASP A 113 2.17 1.45 -18.72
C ASP A 113 1.04 0.45 -18.49
N LYS A 114 -0.05 0.92 -17.89
CA LYS A 114 -1.25 0.13 -17.64
C LYS A 114 -2.11 0.10 -18.91
N PRO A 115 -2.56 -1.08 -19.37
CA PRO A 115 -3.49 -1.15 -20.48
C PRO A 115 -4.87 -0.61 -20.05
N VAL A 116 -5.63 -0.14 -21.03
CA VAL A 116 -7.00 0.39 -20.83
C VAL A 116 -7.94 -0.23 -21.85
N CYS A 117 -9.19 -0.47 -21.47
CA CYS A 117 -10.24 -0.90 -22.39
C CYS A 117 -10.99 0.33 -22.87
N ILE A 118 -10.99 0.57 -24.18
CA ILE A 118 -11.69 1.69 -24.80
C ILE A 118 -12.89 1.17 -25.59
N GLN A 119 -14.02 1.87 -25.48
CA GLN A 119 -15.15 1.59 -26.34
C GLN A 119 -14.87 2.15 -27.73
N GLU A 120 -15.17 1.38 -28.78
CA GLU A 120 -15.00 1.82 -30.16
C GLU A 120 -16.30 1.80 -30.92
N ASP A 121 -16.44 2.78 -31.80
CA ASP A 121 -17.54 2.83 -32.74
C ASP A 121 -17.28 1.87 -33.90
N CYS A 122 -18.33 1.23 -34.37
CA CYS A 122 -18.27 0.32 -35.50
C CYS A 122 -18.12 1.08 -36.82
N ARG A 123 -17.54 0.41 -37.82
CA ARG A 123 -17.43 0.98 -39.17
C ARG A 123 -18.80 1.02 -39.84
N ILE A 124 -19.26 2.21 -40.21
CA ILE A 124 -20.49 2.41 -40.97
C ILE A 124 -20.45 1.61 -42.28
N PRO A 125 -21.40 0.70 -42.54
CA PRO A 125 -21.48 -0.03 -43.79
C PRO A 125 -21.90 0.91 -44.93
N GLN A 126 -21.46 0.60 -46.16
CA GLN A 126 -21.92 1.27 -47.37
C GLN A 126 -23.02 0.41 -47.99
N ILE A 127 -24.18 1.00 -48.26
CA ILE A 127 -25.36 0.31 -48.80
C ILE A 127 -25.87 1.16 -49.98
N GLU A 128 -26.09 0.54 -51.14
CA GLU A 128 -26.65 1.22 -52.32
C GLU A 128 -28.13 1.52 -52.12
N ASP A 129 -28.61 2.62 -52.70
CA ASP A 129 -30.01 3.06 -52.66
C ASP A 129 -30.64 3.12 -51.24
N ALA A 130 -29.82 3.42 -50.22
CA ALA A 130 -30.28 3.59 -48.85
C ALA A 130 -29.48 4.64 -48.07
N GLU A 131 -30.12 5.23 -47.05
CA GLU A 131 -29.49 6.14 -46.09
C GLU A 131 -29.51 5.54 -44.66
N ILE A 132 -28.43 5.77 -43.91
CA ILE A 132 -28.31 5.38 -42.49
C ILE A 132 -28.59 6.60 -41.61
N ARG A 133 -29.65 6.56 -40.80
CA ARG A 133 -30.04 7.68 -39.92
C ARG A 133 -28.98 8.05 -38.88
N ASN A 134 -28.41 7.04 -38.19
CA ASN A 134 -27.40 7.24 -37.16
C ASN A 134 -26.03 6.81 -37.68
N LYS A 135 -25.18 7.81 -37.99
CA LYS A 135 -23.84 7.61 -38.55
C LYS A 135 -22.82 7.16 -37.49
N THR A 136 -23.24 6.76 -36.29
CA THR A 136 -22.37 6.17 -35.28
C THR A 136 -23.13 5.09 -34.54
N TYR A 137 -22.54 3.91 -34.40
CA TYR A 137 -23.12 2.82 -33.66
C TYR A 137 -22.05 2.01 -32.95
N ARG A 138 -22.40 1.48 -31.79
CA ARG A 138 -21.53 0.72 -30.90
C ARG A 138 -22.03 -0.72 -30.78
N HIS A 139 -21.22 -1.55 -30.13
CA HIS A 139 -21.62 -2.91 -29.80
C HIS A 139 -22.94 -2.93 -29.01
N GLY A 140 -23.88 -3.77 -29.45
CA GLY A 140 -25.23 -3.88 -28.86
C GLY A 140 -26.26 -2.89 -29.42
N GLU A 141 -25.83 -1.88 -30.17
CA GLU A 141 -26.74 -0.93 -30.84
C GLU A 141 -27.23 -1.45 -32.19
N LYS A 142 -28.34 -0.90 -32.66
CA LYS A 142 -28.94 -1.23 -33.97
C LYS A 142 -28.94 0.01 -34.86
N LEU A 143 -28.55 -0.18 -36.13
CA LEU A 143 -28.69 0.83 -37.17
C LEU A 143 -30.09 0.80 -37.77
N VAL A 144 -30.63 1.99 -38.08
CA VAL A 144 -31.84 2.16 -38.89
C VAL A 144 -31.43 2.60 -40.28
N ILE A 145 -31.85 1.81 -41.27
CA ILE A 145 -31.56 2.00 -42.68
C ILE A 145 -32.89 2.33 -43.37
N ASP A 146 -32.95 3.45 -44.08
CA ASP A 146 -34.09 3.81 -44.91
C ASP A 146 -33.72 3.62 -46.37
N CYS A 147 -34.54 2.88 -47.10
CA CYS A 147 -34.41 2.76 -48.56
C CYS A 147 -35.00 4.00 -49.24
N HIS A 148 -34.44 4.35 -50.41
CA HIS A 148 -34.97 5.40 -51.28
C HIS A 148 -36.22 4.97 -52.08
#